data_AF-M0ILE3-F1
#
_entry.id   AF-M0ILE3-F1
#
_cell.length_a   1.000
_cell.length_b   1.000
_cell.length_c   1.000
_cell.angle_alpha   90.00
_cell.angle_beta   90.00
_cell.angle_gamma   90.00
#
_symmetry.space_group_name_H-M   'P 1'
#
loop_
_entity.id
_entity.type
_entity.pdbx_description
1 polymer ?
#
loop_
_entity_poly.entity_id
_entity_poly.type
_entity_poly.pdbx_seq_one_letter_code
_entity_poly.pdbx_strand_id
1 'polypeptide(L)'
;MASQFGVGAGSGYLYNMEKNDGNFQTIYATGAEGSLAEGVDQVSFHRTAPVVASSDASIALQTSADTELSDGGTAKRYAVAAQSGNVALVGDTSFLEGANLRDADNEVFVGNLAEFLVGGSVEEDALEPMAEGESSPEQSQANRTTSSA
;
A
#
# COMPACT_ATOMS: atom_id res chain seq x y z
N MET A 1 -1.64 14.67 -4.76
CA MET A 1 -0.76 13.52 -5.07
C MET A 1 -1.57 12.24 -5.25
N ALA A 2 -2.37 11.80 -4.27
CA ALA A 2 -3.29 10.67 -4.50
C ALA A 2 -4.49 11.02 -5.41
N SER A 3 -5.01 12.25 -5.28
CA SER A 3 -6.24 12.70 -5.96
C SER A 3 -6.18 12.68 -7.49
N GLN A 4 -4.98 12.80 -8.07
CA GLN A 4 -4.77 12.71 -9.53
C GLN A 4 -4.96 11.28 -10.06
N PHE A 5 -4.90 10.28 -9.17
CA PHE A 5 -5.16 8.87 -9.44
C PHE A 5 -6.54 8.44 -8.96
N GLY A 6 -7.44 9.39 -8.68
CA GLY A 6 -8.81 9.09 -8.26
C GLY A 6 -8.94 8.58 -6.83
N VAL A 7 -7.89 8.61 -6.00
CA VAL A 7 -7.95 8.16 -4.59
C VAL A 7 -7.47 9.26 -3.64
N GLY A 8 -7.93 9.27 -2.39
CA GLY A 8 -7.51 10.25 -1.40
C GLY A 8 -7.85 9.85 0.03
N ALA A 9 -7.09 10.33 1.00
CA ALA A 9 -7.40 10.17 2.41
C ALA A 9 -8.27 11.34 2.88
N GLY A 10 -9.32 11.05 3.63
CA GLY A 10 -10.12 12.03 4.33
C GLY A 10 -9.44 12.51 5.62
N SER A 11 -10.11 13.43 6.32
CA SER A 11 -9.67 13.92 7.63
C SER A 11 -10.26 13.10 8.77
N GLY A 12 -9.56 13.09 9.91
CA GLY A 12 -10.01 12.40 11.12
C GLY A 12 -9.69 10.91 11.10
N TYR A 13 -10.20 10.20 12.10
CA TYR A 13 -10.08 8.75 12.22
C TYR A 13 -11.46 8.12 12.41
N LEU A 14 -11.57 6.87 11.97
CA LEU A 14 -12.76 6.06 12.15
C LEU A 14 -12.72 5.35 13.50
N TYR A 15 -13.89 5.21 14.10
CA TYR A 15 -14.08 4.45 15.32
C TYR A 15 -15.39 3.68 15.28
N ASN A 16 -15.47 2.63 16.09
CA ASN A 16 -16.65 1.80 16.18
C ASN A 16 -16.87 1.35 17.63
N MET A 17 -18.04 1.66 18.18
CA MET A 17 -18.38 1.30 19.56
C MET A 17 -18.97 -0.12 19.68
N GLU A 18 -19.46 -0.70 18.58
CA GLU A 18 -20.13 -2.00 18.56
C GLU A 18 -19.21 -3.14 18.10
N LYS A 19 -18.43 -2.91 17.04
CA LYS A 19 -17.54 -3.89 16.42
C LYS A 19 -16.12 -3.33 16.31
N ASN A 20 -15.32 -3.64 17.32
CA ASN A 20 -13.94 -3.19 17.43
C ASN A 20 -13.03 -4.28 18.00
N ASP A 21 -11.73 -4.08 17.83
CA ASP A 21 -10.68 -5.00 18.24
C ASP A 21 -10.14 -4.61 19.63
N GLY A 22 -11.00 -4.72 20.64
CA GLY A 22 -10.66 -4.42 22.04
C GLY A 22 -10.46 -2.93 22.36
N ASN A 23 -10.45 -2.05 21.36
CA ASN A 23 -10.41 -0.60 21.50
C ASN A 23 -11.31 0.02 20.44
N PHE A 24 -12.22 0.93 20.81
CA PHE A 24 -13.15 1.57 19.88
C PHE A 24 -12.48 2.26 18.68
N GLN A 25 -11.21 2.66 18.80
CA GLN A 25 -10.42 3.24 17.71
C GLN A 25 -9.72 2.22 16.82
N THR A 26 -9.70 0.94 17.23
CA THR A 26 -9.21 -0.17 16.44
C THR A 26 -10.40 -0.88 15.81
N ILE A 27 -10.65 -0.60 14.54
CA ILE A 27 -11.86 -1.05 13.85
C ILE A 27 -11.56 -2.18 12.88
N TYR A 28 -12.62 -2.89 12.51
CA TYR A 28 -12.57 -3.91 11.49
C TYR A 28 -13.07 -3.40 10.14
N ALA A 29 -12.40 -3.86 9.09
CA ALA A 29 -12.84 -3.71 7.71
C ALA A 29 -12.88 -5.07 7.02
N THR A 30 -13.82 -5.27 6.11
CA THR A 30 -13.99 -6.52 5.37
C THR A 30 -13.58 -6.36 3.91
N GLY A 31 -13.17 -7.45 3.27
CA GLY A 31 -12.93 -7.53 1.83
C GLY A 31 -14.13 -7.03 1.02
N ALA A 32 -13.84 -6.27 -0.03
CA ALA A 32 -14.81 -5.83 -1.03
C ALA A 32 -14.34 -6.27 -2.43
N GLU A 33 -13.67 -5.40 -3.20
CA GLU A 33 -13.30 -5.68 -4.59
C GLU A 33 -11.78 -5.57 -4.84
N GLY A 34 -11.32 -6.26 -5.88
CA GLY A 34 -9.93 -6.15 -6.34
C GLY A 34 -8.96 -7.09 -5.63
N SER A 35 -7.73 -7.13 -6.13
CA SER A 35 -6.67 -8.02 -5.68
C SER A 35 -6.28 -7.80 -4.21
N LEU A 36 -6.39 -6.57 -3.72
CA LEU A 36 -6.12 -6.26 -2.31
C LEU A 36 -7.08 -6.98 -1.34
N ALA A 37 -8.29 -7.35 -1.78
CA ALA A 37 -9.32 -7.98 -0.96
C ALA A 37 -9.30 -9.53 -1.02
N GLU A 38 -8.42 -10.13 -1.81
CA GLU A 38 -8.45 -11.57 -2.06
C GLU A 38 -8.15 -12.37 -0.78
N GLY A 39 -9.05 -13.29 -0.41
CA GLY A 39 -8.89 -14.11 0.79
C GLY A 39 -8.99 -13.36 2.12
N VAL A 40 -9.35 -12.08 2.10
CA VAL A 40 -9.49 -11.25 3.30
C VAL A 40 -10.93 -11.33 3.82
N ASP A 41 -11.12 -11.95 4.98
CA ASP A 41 -12.42 -11.89 5.67
C ASP A 41 -12.51 -10.59 6.48
N GLN A 42 -11.46 -10.27 7.24
CA GLN A 42 -11.45 -9.12 8.16
C GLN A 42 -10.04 -8.58 8.43
N VAL A 43 -9.88 -7.26 8.41
CA VAL A 43 -8.60 -6.55 8.68
C VAL A 43 -8.79 -5.59 9.85
N SER A 44 -7.82 -5.52 10.74
CA SER A 44 -7.84 -4.65 11.92
C SER A 44 -6.97 -3.41 11.69
N PHE A 45 -7.55 -2.22 11.86
CA PHE A 45 -6.83 -0.96 11.71
C PHE A 45 -6.99 -0.06 12.93
N HIS A 46 -5.88 0.50 13.40
CA HIS A 46 -5.89 1.49 14.46
C HIS A 46 -5.99 2.91 13.91
N ARG A 47 -7.05 3.64 14.30
CA ARG A 47 -7.28 5.07 13.96
C ARG A 47 -7.20 5.37 12.45
N THR A 48 -7.69 4.46 11.62
CA THR A 48 -7.66 4.63 10.16
C THR A 48 -8.46 5.81 9.67
N ALA A 49 -7.89 6.55 8.72
CA ALA A 49 -8.60 7.61 8.02
C ALA A 49 -9.52 7.01 6.96
N PRO A 50 -10.69 7.61 6.69
CA PRO A 50 -11.52 7.18 5.59
C PRO A 50 -10.81 7.43 4.25
N VAL A 51 -10.93 6.49 3.32
CA VAL A 51 -10.48 6.63 1.94
C VAL A 51 -11.64 7.12 1.07
N VAL A 52 -11.33 8.05 0.18
CA VAL A 52 -12.20 8.57 -0.86
C VAL A 52 -11.69 8.04 -2.19
N ALA A 53 -12.59 7.46 -2.99
CA ALA A 53 -12.28 6.88 -4.28
C ALA A 53 -13.23 7.44 -5.35
N SER A 54 -12.71 7.70 -6.55
CA SER A 54 -13.50 8.04 -7.74
C SER A 54 -14.18 6.78 -8.29
N SER A 55 -15.06 6.96 -9.29
CA SER A 55 -15.78 5.85 -9.93
C SER A 55 -14.88 4.82 -10.61
N ASP A 56 -13.66 5.21 -10.96
CA ASP A 56 -12.71 4.37 -11.71
C ASP A 56 -11.74 3.61 -10.77
N ALA A 57 -11.89 3.80 -9.46
CA ALA A 57 -11.12 3.11 -8.42
C ALA A 57 -11.97 2.02 -7.77
N SER A 58 -11.35 0.88 -7.47
CA SER A 58 -11.98 -0.22 -6.74
C SER A 58 -11.78 -0.03 -5.24
N ILE A 59 -12.86 -0.12 -4.48
CA ILE A 59 -12.77 -0.12 -3.01
C ILE A 59 -12.40 -1.53 -2.56
N ALA A 60 -11.23 -1.67 -1.94
CA ALA A 60 -10.70 -2.96 -1.50
C ALA A 60 -11.24 -3.37 -0.14
N LEU A 61 -11.30 -2.42 0.81
CA LEU A 61 -11.76 -2.69 2.17
C LEU A 61 -12.78 -1.65 2.62
N GLN A 62 -13.84 -2.11 3.26
CA GLN A 62 -14.88 -1.25 3.84
C GLN A 62 -15.22 -1.65 5.28
N THR A 63 -15.56 -0.64 6.08
CA THR A 63 -16.03 -0.84 7.46
C THR A 63 -17.48 -1.32 7.51
N SER A 64 -17.95 -1.68 8.70
CA SER A 64 -19.38 -1.89 8.98
C SER A 64 -20.18 -0.58 8.97
N ALA A 65 -21.51 -0.68 8.90
CA ALA A 65 -22.40 0.48 8.79
C ALA A 65 -22.52 1.30 10.10
N ASP A 66 -22.10 0.72 11.21
CA ASP A 66 -22.05 1.26 12.57
C ASP A 66 -20.75 2.03 12.88
N THR A 67 -19.86 2.18 11.89
CA THR A 67 -18.61 2.93 12.05
C THR A 67 -18.86 4.44 11.95
N GLU A 68 -18.23 5.22 12.82
CA GLU A 68 -18.36 6.68 12.91
C GLU A 68 -17.02 7.39 12.62
N LEU A 69 -17.10 8.68 12.25
CA LEU A 69 -15.94 9.53 11.97
C LEU A 69 -15.74 10.54 13.11
N SER A 70 -14.49 10.68 13.56
CA SER A 70 -14.11 11.48 14.74
C SER A 70 -14.48 12.96 14.70
N ASP A 71 -14.78 13.55 13.53
CA ASP A 71 -15.08 14.99 13.39
C ASP A 71 -16.57 15.36 13.41
N GLY A 72 -17.43 14.42 13.83
CA GLY A 72 -18.89 14.62 13.89
C GLY A 72 -19.64 14.00 12.71
N GLY A 73 -19.05 13.00 12.06
CA GLY A 73 -19.68 12.26 10.98
C GLY A 73 -20.79 11.31 11.47
N THR A 74 -21.61 10.86 10.53
CA THR A 74 -22.69 9.88 10.78
C THR A 74 -22.16 8.45 10.69
N ALA A 75 -22.76 7.54 11.45
CA ALA A 75 -22.54 6.11 11.32
C ALA A 75 -22.87 5.64 9.90
N LYS A 76 -21.87 5.07 9.20
CA LYS A 76 -22.02 4.46 7.87
C LYS A 76 -20.83 3.55 7.55
N ARG A 77 -20.88 2.91 6.38
CA ARG A 77 -19.71 2.24 5.82
C ARG A 77 -18.75 3.28 5.26
N TYR A 78 -17.47 3.13 5.59
CA TYR A 78 -16.37 3.93 5.04
C TYR A 78 -15.42 3.00 4.28
N ALA A 79 -14.91 3.45 3.14
CA ALA A 79 -13.75 2.80 2.54
C ALA A 79 -12.53 3.09 3.40
N VAL A 80 -11.64 2.10 3.56
CA VAL A 80 -10.35 2.26 4.27
C VAL A 80 -9.16 1.80 3.44
N ALA A 81 -9.42 1.08 2.36
CA ALA A 81 -8.44 0.80 1.32
C ALA A 81 -9.10 0.86 -0.06
N ALA A 82 -8.38 1.39 -1.06
CA ALA A 82 -8.79 1.42 -2.44
C ALA A 82 -7.59 1.25 -3.37
N GLN A 83 -7.85 0.77 -4.60
CA GLN A 83 -6.85 0.65 -5.65
C GLN A 83 -7.34 1.30 -6.96
N SER A 84 -6.43 1.93 -7.69
CA SER A 84 -6.68 2.48 -9.02
C SER A 84 -5.42 2.36 -9.87
N GLY A 85 -5.47 1.59 -10.95
CA GLY A 85 -4.28 1.24 -11.73
C GLY A 85 -3.20 0.61 -10.84
N ASN A 86 -2.00 1.21 -10.85
CA ASN A 86 -0.84 0.75 -10.07
C ASN A 86 -0.73 1.47 -8.70
N VAL A 87 -1.78 2.16 -8.26
CA VAL A 87 -1.81 2.89 -7.00
C VAL A 87 -2.74 2.19 -6.01
N ALA A 88 -2.21 1.89 -4.83
CA ALA A 88 -2.99 1.49 -3.66
C ALA A 88 -2.96 2.62 -2.62
N LEU A 89 -4.10 2.87 -1.98
CA LEU A 89 -4.20 3.78 -0.85
C LEU A 89 -4.86 3.05 0.31
N VAL A 90 -4.21 3.08 1.47
CA VAL A 90 -4.71 2.55 2.74
C VAL A 90 -4.73 3.69 3.76
N GLY A 91 -5.82 3.81 4.51
CA GLY A 91 -6.04 4.92 5.45
C GLY A 91 -5.19 4.89 6.73
N ASP A 92 -4.41 3.83 6.92
CA ASP A 92 -3.57 3.59 8.08
C ASP A 92 -2.38 2.70 7.70
N THR A 93 -1.30 2.75 8.49
CA THR A 93 -0.11 1.90 8.35
C THR A 93 0.15 1.02 9.57
N SER A 94 -0.62 1.14 10.65
CA SER A 94 -0.39 0.38 11.89
C SER A 94 -0.49 -1.13 11.68
N PHE A 95 -1.26 -1.59 10.69
CA PHE A 95 -1.34 -3.01 10.29
C PHE A 95 0.00 -3.62 9.84
N LEU A 96 0.99 -2.78 9.47
CA LEU A 96 2.35 -3.19 9.10
C LEU A 96 3.26 -3.38 10.31
N GLU A 97 2.85 -2.89 11.49
CA GLU A 97 3.62 -3.07 12.71
C GLU A 97 3.63 -4.56 13.09
N GLY A 98 4.80 -5.08 13.46
CA GLY A 98 4.95 -6.51 13.76
C GLY A 98 4.06 -7.02 14.89
N ALA A 99 3.59 -6.14 15.78
CA ALA A 99 2.63 -6.46 16.82
C ALA A 99 1.21 -6.70 16.27
N ASN A 100 0.84 -6.04 15.18
CA ASN A 100 -0.52 -6.05 14.63
C ASN A 100 -0.64 -6.96 13.40
N LEU A 101 0.48 -7.48 12.89
CA LEU A 101 0.50 -8.32 11.68
C LEU A 101 -0.35 -9.60 11.82
N ARG A 102 -0.57 -10.07 13.04
CA ARG A 102 -1.35 -11.29 13.34
C ARG A 102 -2.78 -10.98 13.83
N ASP A 103 -3.17 -9.71 13.80
CA ASP A 103 -4.52 -9.31 14.19
C ASP A 103 -5.46 -9.50 13.01
N ALA A 104 -6.56 -10.23 13.24
CA ALA A 104 -7.49 -10.64 12.19
C ALA A 104 -6.74 -11.28 11.01
N ASP A 105 -6.96 -10.81 9.78
CA ASP A 105 -6.26 -11.27 8.57
C ASP A 105 -5.25 -10.22 8.05
N ASN A 106 -4.65 -9.42 8.95
CA ASN A 106 -3.68 -8.40 8.57
C ASN A 106 -2.52 -8.98 7.73
N GLU A 107 -2.05 -10.19 8.03
CA GLU A 107 -1.02 -10.87 7.25
C GLU A 107 -1.44 -11.18 5.81
N VAL A 108 -2.71 -11.51 5.58
CA VAL A 108 -3.26 -11.79 4.25
C VAL A 108 -3.31 -10.51 3.46
N PHE A 109 -3.85 -9.44 4.06
CA PHE A 109 -3.91 -8.12 3.43
C PHE A 109 -2.51 -7.57 3.10
N VAL A 110 -1.53 -7.75 3.99
CA VAL A 110 -0.12 -7.37 3.73
C VAL A 110 0.45 -8.17 2.56
N GLY A 111 0.15 -9.47 2.47
CA GLY A 111 0.53 -10.32 1.33
C GLY A 111 0.00 -9.77 0.01
N ASN A 112 -1.30 -9.47 -0.05
CA ASN A 112 -1.94 -8.91 -1.25
C ASN A 112 -1.36 -7.53 -1.61
N LEU A 113 -1.07 -6.69 -0.60
CA LEU A 113 -0.44 -5.40 -0.83
C LEU A 113 0.98 -5.55 -1.39
N ALA A 114 1.77 -6.49 -0.88
CA ALA A 114 3.10 -6.77 -1.39
C ALA A 114 3.03 -7.29 -2.84
N GLU A 115 2.12 -8.21 -3.14
CA GLU A 115 1.93 -8.72 -4.50
C GLU A 115 1.48 -7.62 -5.46
N PHE A 116 0.56 -6.75 -5.04
CA PHE A 116 0.14 -5.59 -5.83
C PHE A 116 1.32 -4.67 -6.16
N LEU A 117 2.19 -4.38 -5.18
CA LEU A 117 3.36 -3.52 -5.37
C LEU A 117 4.42 -4.17 -6.29
N VAL A 118 4.55 -5.49 -6.25
CA VAL A 118 5.48 -6.24 -7.14
C VAL A 118 4.90 -6.39 -8.55
N GLY A 119 3.59 -6.55 -8.68
CA GLY A 119 2.89 -6.70 -9.96
C GLY A 119 2.64 -5.39 -10.70
N GLY A 120 2.77 -4.24 -10.03
CA GLY A 120 2.70 -2.93 -10.66
C GLY A 120 3.80 -2.76 -11.71
N SER A 121 3.42 -2.53 -12.97
CA SER A 121 4.37 -2.25 -14.03
C SER A 121 5.16 -0.98 -13.73
N VAL A 122 6.48 -1.09 -13.69
CA VAL A 122 7.39 0.05 -13.88
C VAL A 122 7.41 0.33 -15.37
N GLU A 123 7.24 1.58 -15.80
CA GLU A 123 7.54 1.93 -17.19
C GLU A 123 8.98 1.51 -17.47
N GLU A 124 9.24 0.61 -18.42
CA GLU A 124 10.58 0.07 -18.72
C GLU A 124 11.63 1.18 -18.94
N ASP A 125 11.19 2.36 -19.37
CA ASP A 125 12.01 3.56 -19.58
C ASP A 125 12.52 4.21 -18.27
N ALA A 126 11.86 3.93 -17.14
CA ALA A 126 12.31 4.34 -15.80
C ALA A 126 13.33 3.37 -15.20
N LEU A 127 13.50 2.19 -15.81
CA LEU A 127 14.53 1.21 -15.48
C LEU A 127 15.69 1.36 -16.47
N GLU A 128 16.26 2.56 -16.61
CA GLU A 128 17.61 2.62 -17.18
C GLU A 128 18.51 1.80 -16.24
N PRO A 129 19.15 0.71 -16.73
CA PRO A 129 20.08 -0.01 -15.90
C PRO A 129 21.13 0.99 -15.46
N MET A 130 21.31 1.15 -14.15
CA MET A 130 22.53 1.74 -13.62
C MET A 130 23.65 0.88 -14.19
N ALA A 131 24.25 1.32 -15.30
CA ALA A 131 25.30 0.59 -15.96
C ALA A 131 26.32 0.26 -14.88
N GLU A 132 26.43 -1.03 -14.60
CA GLU A 132 27.47 -1.59 -13.75
C GLU A 132 28.75 -0.91 -14.20
N GLY A 133 29.34 -0.09 -13.32
CA GLY A 133 30.64 0.49 -13.58
C GLY A 133 31.55 -0.66 -13.95
N GLU A 134 31.92 -0.74 -15.23
CA GLU A 134 32.76 -1.78 -15.79
C GLU A 134 34.09 -1.78 -15.05
N SER A 135 34.17 -2.55 -13.97
CA SER A 135 35.45 -3.06 -13.48
C SER A 135 35.83 -4.19 -14.43
N SER A 136 36.44 -3.83 -15.57
CA SER A 136 37.18 -4.77 -16.40
C SER A 136 38.69 -4.68 -16.16
N PRO A 137 39.41 -5.81 -16.28
CA PRO A 137 40.71 -6.03 -15.65
C PRO A 137 41.89 -5.59 -16.52
N GLU A 138 43.03 -5.35 -15.87
CA GLU A 138 44.35 -5.07 -16.46
C GLU A 138 44.67 -5.94 -17.69
N GLN A 139 44.98 -5.33 -18.84
CA GLN A 139 45.93 -5.90 -19.81
C GLN A 139 46.81 -4.83 -20.49
N SER A 140 48.08 -4.86 -20.11
CA SER A 140 49.23 -4.90 -21.03
C SER A 140 49.45 -3.72 -21.98
N GLN A 141 50.15 -2.69 -21.51
CA GLN A 141 50.94 -1.81 -22.39
C GLN A 141 52.22 -2.53 -22.81
N ALA A 142 52.12 -3.37 -23.84
CA ALA A 142 53.25 -3.75 -24.67
C ALA A 142 53.25 -2.88 -25.94
N ASN A 143 54.03 -1.80 -25.93
CA ASN A 143 54.41 -1.12 -27.18
C ASN A 143 55.93 -0.91 -27.23
N ARG A 144 56.60 -1.87 -27.90
CA ARG A 144 57.57 -1.72 -29.01
C ARG A 144 58.16 -0.30 -29.20
N THR A 145 59.42 0.00 -29.49
CA THR A 145 60.62 -0.71 -29.95
C THR A 145 61.68 0.38 -30.24
N THR A 146 62.95 0.17 -29.82
CA THR A 146 64.24 0.73 -30.34
C THR A 146 64.44 2.24 -30.61
N SER A 147 65.50 2.86 -30.05
CA SER A 147 66.74 3.25 -30.79
C SER A 147 67.69 4.15 -29.96
N SER A 148 68.94 3.72 -29.85
CA SER A 148 70.23 4.46 -29.74
C SER A 148 70.34 5.81 -29.00
N ALA A 149 71.21 5.91 -27.99
CA ALA A 149 72.60 6.37 -28.10
C ALA A 149 73.34 6.22 -26.76
#